data_AF-A0A833QJQ4-F1
#
_entry.id   AF-A0A833QJQ4-F1
#
_cell.length_a   1.000
_cell.length_b   1.000
_cell.length_c   1.000
_cell.angle_alpha   90.00
_cell.angle_beta   90.00
_cell.angle_gamma   90.00
#
_symmetry.space_group_name_H-M   'P 1'
#
loop_
_entity.id
_entity.type
_entity.pdbx_description
1 polymer ?
#
loop_
_entity_poly.entity_id
_entity_poly.type
_entity_poly.pdbx_seq_one_letter_code
_entity_poly.pdbx_strand_id
1 'polypeptide(L)'
;MASRLLTSVLSLALLSLLIPSALSGNTVSFHVEEGSNNIYFSVSIKYDGGDITAVELQETNSPYPGVTGWEPMTHNVGTIWRLDPNHPTLPPFSFQITDSKGKKFVVKDVIPPNWKPNTVYTGTIA
;
A
#
# COMPACT_ATOMS: atom_id res chain seq x y z
N MET A 1 38.31 -11.34 -13.50
CA MET A 1 36.84 -11.42 -13.65
C MET A 1 36.20 -10.91 -12.36
N ALA A 2 35.78 -9.65 -12.32
CA ALA A 2 35.05 -9.09 -11.19
C ALA A 2 33.56 -9.29 -11.46
N SER A 3 32.94 -10.25 -10.78
CA SER A 3 31.51 -10.56 -10.92
C SER A 3 30.76 -10.25 -9.63
N ARG A 4 30.24 -9.01 -9.60
CA ARG A 4 28.89 -8.66 -9.12
C ARG A 4 28.42 -9.38 -7.86
N LEU A 5 28.95 -8.98 -6.72
CA LEU A 5 28.38 -9.24 -5.40
C LEU A 5 28.23 -7.91 -4.66
N LEU A 6 27.36 -7.02 -5.12
CA LEU A 6 26.96 -5.83 -4.35
C LEU A 6 25.82 -5.12 -5.09
N THR A 7 24.57 -5.47 -4.77
CA THR A 7 23.40 -4.57 -4.79
C THR A 7 22.17 -5.35 -4.32
N SER A 8 22.03 -5.62 -3.02
CA SER A 8 20.72 -6.03 -2.47
C SER A 8 20.65 -5.67 -0.99
N VAL A 9 20.39 -4.40 -0.73
CA VAL A 9 19.70 -3.85 0.46
C VAL A 9 19.50 -2.33 0.34
N LEU A 10 20.19 -1.65 -0.58
CA LEU A 10 20.09 -0.19 -0.72
C LEU A 10 19.00 0.30 -1.71
N SER A 11 18.24 -0.59 -2.35
CA SER A 11 17.33 -0.20 -3.43
C SER A 11 15.88 0.09 -3.02
N LEU A 12 15.46 -0.22 -1.79
CA LEU A 12 14.09 0.07 -1.34
C LEU A 12 13.91 1.51 -0.82
N ALA A 13 14.95 2.10 -0.20
CA ALA A 13 14.82 3.44 0.38
C ALA A 13 14.84 4.56 -0.68
N LEU A 14 15.56 4.37 -1.80
CA LEU A 14 15.85 5.47 -2.72
C LEU A 14 14.69 5.82 -3.68
N LEU A 15 13.79 4.87 -3.99
CA LEU A 15 12.62 5.14 -4.84
C LEU A 15 11.52 5.93 -4.13
N SER A 16 11.47 5.87 -2.80
CA SER A 16 10.48 6.60 -2.02
C SER A 16 10.69 8.13 -2.10
N LEU A 17 11.90 8.63 -2.36
CA LEU A 17 12.23 10.06 -2.35
C LEU A 17 11.93 10.81 -3.67
N LEU A 18 11.54 10.12 -4.75
CA LEU A 18 11.39 10.72 -6.08
C LEU A 18 9.94 11.08 -6.46
N ILE A 19 8.97 10.90 -5.56
CA ILE A 19 7.61 11.43 -5.78
C ILE A 19 7.60 12.85 -5.18
N PRO A 20 7.68 13.94 -5.98
CA PRO A 20 7.55 15.28 -5.45
C PRO A 20 6.23 15.42 -4.69
N SER A 21 6.27 15.94 -3.46
CA SER A 21 5.09 16.38 -2.69
C SER A 21 4.36 17.48 -3.45
N ALA A 22 3.52 17.07 -4.40
CA ALA A 22 2.45 17.87 -4.99
C ALA A 22 1.10 17.21 -4.71
N LEU A 23 1.02 16.43 -3.62
CA LEU A 23 -0.24 15.92 -3.11
C LEU A 23 -1.03 17.13 -2.64
N SER A 24 -2.20 17.36 -3.23
CA SER A 24 -3.19 18.25 -2.61
C SER A 24 -3.51 17.70 -1.21
N GLY A 25 -3.99 18.53 -0.28
CA GLY A 25 -4.23 18.11 1.12
C GLY A 25 -5.13 16.87 1.30
N ASN A 26 -5.80 16.41 0.23
CA ASN A 26 -6.67 15.24 0.22
C ASN A 26 -6.10 14.05 -0.59
N THR A 27 -4.85 14.11 -1.05
CA THR A 27 -4.25 13.07 -1.89
C THR A 27 -3.36 12.13 -1.07
N VAL A 28 -3.41 10.83 -1.38
CA VAL A 28 -2.60 9.78 -0.75
C VAL A 28 -1.89 8.96 -1.83
N SER A 29 -0.62 8.63 -1.60
CA SER A 29 0.19 7.82 -2.53
C SER A 29 0.37 6.41 -1.99
N PHE A 30 0.25 5.42 -2.88
CA PHE A 30 0.39 3.99 -2.60
C PHE A 30 1.43 3.41 -3.54
N HIS A 31 2.64 3.19 -3.05
CA HIS A 31 3.68 2.48 -3.80
C HIS A 31 3.57 1.01 -3.49
N VAL A 32 3.09 0.21 -4.45
CA VAL A 32 3.07 -1.24 -4.33
C VAL A 32 4.50 -1.74 -4.46
N GLU A 33 4.99 -2.40 -3.41
CA GLU A 33 6.40 -2.81 -3.32
C GLU A 33 6.75 -3.90 -4.34
N GLU A 34 8.04 -4.01 -4.64
CA GLU A 34 8.56 -5.13 -5.43
C GLU A 34 8.33 -6.47 -4.70
N GLY A 35 7.96 -7.52 -5.44
CA GLY A 35 7.61 -8.83 -4.87
C GLY A 35 6.15 -9.02 -4.48
N SER A 36 5.38 -7.93 -4.39
CA SER A 36 3.92 -8.00 -4.22
C SER A 36 3.25 -8.80 -5.34
N ASN A 37 2.29 -9.64 -4.96
CA ASN A 37 1.47 -10.48 -5.83
C ASN A 37 0.08 -10.69 -5.17
N ASN A 38 -0.74 -11.60 -5.70
CA ASN A 38 -2.10 -11.82 -5.20
C ASN A 38 -2.16 -12.57 -3.86
N ILE A 39 -1.11 -13.26 -3.42
CA ILE A 39 -1.06 -14.00 -2.14
C ILE A 39 -0.11 -13.35 -1.10
N TYR A 40 0.49 -12.22 -1.46
CA TYR A 40 1.37 -11.41 -0.62
C TYR A 40 1.30 -9.98 -1.11
N PHE A 41 0.77 -9.05 -0.31
CA PHE A 41 0.63 -7.66 -0.72
C PHE A 41 1.38 -6.74 0.23
N SER A 42 2.30 -5.93 -0.30
CA SER A 42 3.03 -4.92 0.48
C SER A 42 2.97 -3.56 -0.22
N VAL A 43 2.68 -2.52 0.57
CA VAL A 43 2.47 -1.16 0.06
C VAL A 43 3.08 -0.13 1.00
N SER A 44 3.86 0.80 0.45
CA SER A 44 4.27 2.01 1.14
C SER A 44 3.22 3.10 0.93
N ILE A 45 2.71 3.67 2.04
CA ILE A 45 1.65 4.69 2.00
C ILE A 45 2.21 6.05 2.45
N LYS A 46 1.96 7.09 1.64
CA LYS A 46 2.35 8.47 1.95
C LYS A 46 1.14 9.39 1.98
N TYR A 47 1.04 10.15 3.07
CA TYR A 47 -0.05 11.06 3.40
C TYR A 47 0.51 12.23 4.23
N ASP A 48 0.12 13.45 3.90
CA ASP A 48 0.68 14.67 4.51
C ASP A 48 -0.02 15.09 5.81
N GLY A 49 -1.13 14.43 6.20
CA GLY A 49 -1.90 14.85 7.38
C GLY A 49 -1.41 14.32 8.73
N GLY A 50 -0.40 13.45 8.73
CA GLY A 50 0.25 12.90 9.92
C GLY A 50 0.69 11.45 9.75
N ASP A 51 1.30 10.89 10.81
CA ASP A 51 1.75 9.50 10.83
C ASP A 51 0.56 8.55 10.77
N ILE A 52 0.72 7.44 10.03
CA ILE A 52 -0.31 6.39 9.93
C ILE A 52 -0.11 5.41 11.08
N THR A 53 -1.19 5.10 11.81
CA THR A 53 -1.18 4.19 12.96
C THR A 53 -1.92 2.88 12.71
N ALA A 54 -2.83 2.84 11.74
CA ALA A 54 -3.47 1.61 11.29
C ALA A 54 -3.85 1.72 9.81
N VAL A 55 -3.78 0.59 9.11
CA VAL A 55 -4.22 0.45 7.72
C VAL A 55 -5.03 -0.82 7.61
N GLU A 56 -6.17 -0.72 6.95
CA GLU A 56 -7.00 -1.87 6.59
C GLU A 56 -7.24 -1.85 5.08
N LEU A 57 -7.23 -3.03 4.46
CA LEU A 57 -7.45 -3.23 3.04
C LEU A 57 -8.84 -3.85 2.82
N GLN A 58 -9.54 -3.41 1.77
CA GLN A 58 -10.75 -4.05 1.31
C GLN A 58 -10.62 -4.45 -0.16
N GLU A 59 -10.96 -5.69 -0.46
CA GLU A 59 -11.20 -6.21 -1.80
C GLU A 59 -12.64 -5.90 -2.23
N THR A 60 -12.81 -4.99 -3.18
CA THR A 60 -14.13 -4.43 -3.51
C THR A 60 -15.15 -5.49 -3.96
N ASN A 61 -14.68 -6.56 -4.60
CA ASN A 61 -15.55 -7.63 -5.15
C ASN A 61 -15.09 -9.03 -4.70
N SER A 62 -14.60 -9.18 -3.46
CA SER A 62 -14.06 -10.47 -3.03
C SER A 62 -15.12 -11.59 -3.14
N PRO A 63 -14.83 -12.69 -3.84
CA PRO A 63 -15.74 -13.83 -3.95
C PRO A 63 -15.59 -14.79 -2.77
N TYR A 64 -14.63 -14.57 -1.87
CA TYR A 64 -14.26 -15.52 -0.83
C TYR A 64 -15.15 -15.36 0.42
N PRO A 65 -15.79 -16.45 0.90
CA PRO A 65 -16.58 -16.42 2.12
C PRO A 65 -15.75 -15.95 3.31
N GLY A 66 -16.25 -14.96 4.06
CA GLY A 66 -15.56 -14.39 5.21
C GLY A 66 -14.72 -13.14 4.90
N VAL A 67 -14.51 -12.81 3.62
CA VAL A 67 -13.88 -11.56 3.19
C VAL A 67 -14.97 -10.53 2.92
N THR A 68 -15.47 -9.90 3.98
CA THR A 68 -16.65 -9.03 3.90
C THR A 68 -16.39 -7.57 4.29
N GLY A 69 -15.13 -7.18 4.48
CA GLY A 69 -14.84 -5.86 5.02
C GLY A 69 -13.37 -5.46 4.98
N TRP A 70 -13.01 -4.67 5.99
CA TRP A 70 -11.69 -4.10 6.21
C TRP A 70 -10.79 -5.13 6.89
N GLU A 71 -9.79 -5.64 6.17
CA GLU A 71 -8.80 -6.58 6.70
C GLU A 71 -7.59 -5.79 7.22
N PRO A 72 -7.20 -5.95 8.50
CA PRO A 72 -6.06 -5.24 9.07
C PRO A 72 -4.75 -5.62 8.38
N MET A 73 -3.98 -4.61 7.99
CA MET A 73 -2.62 -4.78 7.50
C MET A 73 -1.62 -4.68 8.66
N THR A 74 -0.56 -5.49 8.60
CA THR A 74 0.53 -5.45 9.57
C THR A 74 1.51 -4.33 9.21
N HIS A 75 1.81 -3.45 10.16
CA HIS A 75 2.93 -2.51 10.01
C HIS A 75 4.23 -3.28 9.91
N ASN A 76 5.03 -2.99 8.89
CA ASN A 76 6.32 -3.63 8.69
C ASN A 76 7.46 -2.68 9.11
N VAL A 77 7.88 -1.79 8.21
CA VAL A 77 8.98 -0.85 8.46
C VAL A 77 8.68 0.49 7.80
N GLY A 78 8.99 1.59 8.51
CA GLY A 78 8.75 2.94 8.00
C GLY A 78 7.28 3.15 7.62
N THR A 79 7.02 3.42 6.34
CA THR A 79 5.68 3.62 5.77
C THR A 79 5.07 2.37 5.12
N ILE A 80 5.70 1.19 5.28
CA ILE A 80 5.31 -0.06 4.61
C ILE A 80 4.31 -0.85 5.46
N TRP A 81 3.21 -1.24 4.82
CA TRP A 81 2.15 -2.08 5.36
C TRP A 81 2.03 -3.36 4.54
N ARG A 82 1.72 -4.48 5.21
CA ARG A 82 1.70 -5.82 4.62
C ARG A 82 0.39 -6.55 4.91
N LEU A 83 -0.09 -7.29 3.93
CA LEU A 83 -1.17 -8.26 4.07
C LEU A 83 -0.71 -9.64 3.59
N ASP A 84 -0.98 -10.66 4.40
CA ASP A 84 -0.74 -12.08 4.11
C ASP A 84 -2.05 -12.86 4.20
N PRO A 85 -2.93 -12.74 3.19
CA PRO A 85 -4.24 -13.37 3.24
C PRO A 85 -4.12 -14.88 3.03
N ASN A 86 -5.07 -15.62 3.57
CA ASN A 86 -5.20 -17.07 3.37
C ASN A 86 -5.85 -17.46 2.03
N HIS A 87 -6.02 -16.50 1.13
CA HIS A 87 -6.61 -16.64 -0.19
C HIS A 87 -5.91 -15.69 -1.18
N PRO A 88 -5.99 -15.95 -2.50
CA PRO A 88 -5.57 -14.97 -3.50
C PRO A 88 -6.47 -13.73 -3.47
N THR A 89 -5.90 -12.59 -3.11
CA THR A 89 -6.57 -11.28 -3.14
C THR A 89 -7.09 -10.94 -4.53
N LEU A 90 -8.27 -10.32 -4.58
CA LEU A 90 -8.90 -9.86 -5.80
C LEU A 90 -9.06 -8.32 -5.82
N PRO A 91 -8.25 -7.61 -6.63
CA PRO A 91 -8.44 -6.17 -6.83
C PRO A 91 -9.74 -5.85 -7.57
N PRO A 92 -10.29 -4.61 -7.47
CA PRO A 92 -9.66 -3.41 -6.92
C PRO A 92 -9.50 -3.42 -5.40
N PHE A 93 -8.45 -2.75 -4.90
CA PHE A 93 -8.24 -2.56 -3.46
C PHE A 93 -8.58 -1.13 -3.03
N SER A 94 -9.34 -1.05 -1.94
CA SER A 94 -9.61 0.16 -1.17
C SER A 94 -8.83 0.12 0.15
N PHE A 95 -8.52 1.28 0.73
CA PHE A 95 -7.81 1.37 2.02
C PHE A 95 -8.59 2.24 3.01
N GLN A 96 -8.72 1.76 4.24
CA GLN A 96 -9.10 2.56 5.41
C GLN A 96 -7.83 2.86 6.19
N ILE A 97 -7.58 4.13 6.47
CA ILE A 97 -6.35 4.60 7.12
C ILE A 97 -6.74 5.35 8.38
N THR A 98 -6.06 5.04 9.48
CA THR A 98 -6.14 5.80 10.74
C THR A 98 -4.83 6.56 10.95
N ASP A 99 -4.89 7.87 11.13
CA ASP A 99 -3.70 8.67 11.46
C ASP A 99 -3.46 8.78 12.98
N SER A 100 -2.33 9.36 13.37
CA SER A 100 -1.91 9.51 14.77
C SER A 100 -2.79 10.44 15.60
N LYS A 101 -3.69 11.21 14.96
CA LYS A 101 -4.71 12.02 15.63
C LYS A 101 -6.02 11.25 15.79
N GLY A 102 -6.07 9.99 15.36
CA GLY A 102 -7.27 9.15 15.38
C GLY A 102 -8.24 9.43 14.24
N LYS A 103 -7.87 10.26 13.25
CA LYS A 103 -8.73 10.49 12.08
C LYS A 103 -8.72 9.23 11.21
N LYS A 104 -9.92 8.73 10.91
CA LYS A 104 -10.14 7.64 9.96
C LYS A 104 -10.64 8.19 8.62
N PHE A 105 -10.10 7.66 7.53
CA PHE A 105 -10.53 8.03 6.18
C PHE A 105 -10.33 6.89 5.18
N VAL A 106 -11.05 6.95 4.06
CA VAL A 106 -11.03 5.92 3.02
C VAL A 106 -10.45 6.47 1.73
N VAL A 107 -9.60 5.67 1.08
CA VAL A 107 -9.22 5.86 -0.32
C VAL A 107 -9.72 4.66 -1.11
N LYS A 108 -10.72 4.90 -1.96
CA LYS A 108 -11.49 3.86 -2.62
C LYS A 108 -10.87 3.43 -3.96
N ASP A 109 -10.84 2.13 -4.21
CA ASP A 109 -10.47 1.49 -5.48
C ASP A 109 -9.15 1.99 -6.08
N VAL A 110 -8.18 2.38 -5.24
CA VAL A 110 -6.95 3.06 -5.67
C VAL A 110 -5.95 2.12 -6.33
N ILE A 111 -5.96 0.84 -5.97
CA ILE A 111 -5.17 -0.19 -6.66
C ILE A 111 -6.09 -0.91 -7.65
N PRO A 112 -5.90 -0.72 -8.97
CA PRO A 112 -6.83 -1.22 -9.99
C PRO A 112 -6.63 -2.72 -10.29
N PRO A 113 -7.54 -3.40 -10.99
CA PRO A 113 -7.46 -4.84 -11.27
C PRO A 113 -6.17 -5.33 -11.95
N ASN A 114 -5.55 -4.47 -12.77
CA ASN A 114 -4.34 -4.74 -13.55
C ASN A 114 -3.08 -4.12 -12.92
N TRP A 115 -3.06 -4.00 -11.60
CA TRP A 115 -1.94 -3.39 -10.88
C TRP A 115 -0.63 -4.15 -11.12
N LYS A 116 0.49 -3.45 -10.90
CA LYS A 116 1.84 -4.01 -11.04
C LYS A 116 2.65 -3.74 -9.78
N PRO A 117 3.52 -4.68 -9.37
CA PRO A 117 4.51 -4.39 -8.33
C PRO A 117 5.44 -3.27 -8.79
N ASN A 118 6.12 -2.64 -7.84
CA ASN A 118 6.98 -1.48 -8.05
C ASN A 118 6.29 -0.34 -8.84
N THR A 119 5.02 -0.07 -8.53
CA THR A 119 4.21 0.97 -9.19
C THR A 119 3.53 1.85 -8.15
N VAL A 120 3.45 3.15 -8.43
CA VAL A 120 2.77 4.13 -7.59
C VAL A 120 1.36 4.36 -8.11
N TYR A 121 0.39 4.26 -7.21
CA TYR A 121 -0.99 4.65 -7.44
C TYR A 121 -1.33 5.81 -6.51
N THR A 122 -2.19 6.72 -6.98
CA THR A 122 -2.56 7.91 -6.24
C THR A 122 -4.08 7.98 -6.18
N GLY A 123 -4.60 8.21 -4.98
CA GLY A 123 -6.04 8.33 -4.74
C GLY A 123 -6.35 9.56 -3.90
N THR A 124 -7.63 9.91 -3.87
CA THR A 124 -8.16 10.99 -3.04
C THR A 124 -8.94 10.42 -1.87
N ILE A 125 -8.85 11.09 -0.73
CA ILE A 125 -9.70 10.83 0.43
C ILE A 125 -11.16 11.08 0.02
N ALA A 126 -12.00 10.07 0.22
CA ALA A 126 -13.44 10.13 -0.01
C ALA A 126 -14.18 10.92 1.08
#